data_AF-B1I7G4-F1
#
_entry.id   AF-B1I7G4-F1
#
_cell.length_a   1.000
_cell.length_b   1.000
_cell.length_c   1.000
_cell.angle_alpha   90.00
_cell.angle_beta   90.00
_cell.angle_gamma   90.00
#
_symmetry.space_group_name_H-M   'P 1'
#
loop_
_entity.id
_entity.type
_entity.pdbx_description
1 polymer ?
#
loop_
_entity_poly.entity_id
_entity_poly.type
_entity_poly.pdbx_seq_one_letter_code
_entity_poly.pdbx_strand_id
1 'polypeptide(L)'
;MSMKLNDALITNFSIADKEYDIDLSFNKVLDVFEILKEDEMTRLEQAQLIVHLLTGQELYDIKEVVDCWIYIKEHFLGIEKETVQYDLLGNPMPKAKGEEEQEKLIDFEQDAEYIYASFLQAYGINLLKVQNELTWTEFKALLNALPDNTIMQQIIEIRAWKPEYGGDKNKMRKLQAKYSLGKEGEDND
;
A
#
# COMPACT_ATOMS: atom_id res chain seq x y z
N MET A 1 -8.25 6.94 -5.36
CA MET A 1 -9.70 7.00 -5.67
C MET A 1 -10.47 6.68 -4.38
N SER A 2 -11.52 7.45 -4.04
CA SER A 2 -12.29 7.23 -2.80
C SER A 2 -13.41 6.20 -3.01
N MET A 3 -13.56 5.24 -2.08
CA MET A 3 -14.56 4.16 -2.14
C MET A 3 -15.99 4.71 -2.08
N LYS A 4 -16.89 4.20 -2.93
CA LYS A 4 -18.33 4.44 -2.84
C LYS A 4 -19.09 3.13 -2.68
N LEU A 5 -20.04 3.08 -1.75
CA LEU A 5 -20.77 1.86 -1.41
C LEU A 5 -21.71 1.35 -2.52
N ASN A 6 -22.07 2.21 -3.48
CA ASN A 6 -22.95 1.90 -4.59
C ASN A 6 -22.21 1.65 -5.90
N ASP A 7 -20.87 1.68 -5.89
CA ASP A 7 -20.06 1.27 -7.03
C ASP A 7 -19.78 -0.23 -6.93
N ALA A 8 -19.84 -0.94 -8.06
CA ALA A 8 -19.42 -2.34 -8.09
C ALA A 8 -17.90 -2.43 -7.87
N LEU A 9 -17.45 -3.56 -7.32
CA LEU A 9 -16.02 -3.86 -7.26
C LEU A 9 -15.45 -3.94 -8.67
N ILE A 10 -14.23 -3.44 -8.82
CA ILE A 10 -13.51 -3.47 -10.10
C ILE A 10 -13.06 -4.90 -10.35
N THR A 11 -13.63 -5.53 -11.38
CA THR A 11 -13.31 -6.91 -11.78
C THR A 11 -12.71 -6.99 -13.18
N ASN A 12 -12.74 -5.90 -13.94
CA ASN A 12 -12.12 -5.82 -15.27
C ASN A 12 -11.77 -4.38 -15.66
N PHE A 13 -11.03 -4.24 -16.75
CA PHE A 13 -10.75 -2.97 -17.41
C PHE A 13 -10.55 -3.15 -18.91
N SER A 14 -10.60 -2.05 -19.66
CA SER A 14 -10.49 -2.08 -21.13
C SER A 14 -9.40 -1.17 -21.67
N ILE A 15 -8.55 -1.67 -22.57
CA ILE A 15 -7.55 -0.90 -23.32
C ILE A 15 -7.71 -1.22 -24.81
N ALA A 16 -7.87 -0.18 -25.65
CA ALA A 16 -7.97 -0.32 -27.11
C ALA A 16 -8.96 -1.42 -27.56
N ASP A 17 -10.17 -1.38 -26.99
CA ASP A 17 -11.27 -2.32 -27.25
C ASP A 17 -11.01 -3.80 -26.84
N LYS A 18 -9.92 -4.07 -26.11
CA LYS A 18 -9.70 -5.35 -25.41
C LYS A 18 -10.08 -5.22 -23.94
N GLU A 19 -10.77 -6.22 -23.43
CA GLU A 19 -11.17 -6.32 -22.02
C GLU A 19 -10.25 -7.31 -21.30
N TYR A 20 -9.85 -6.96 -20.08
CA TYR A 20 -8.99 -7.74 -19.21
C TYR A 20 -9.69 -7.90 -17.87
N ASP A 21 -9.88 -9.14 -17.44
CA ASP A 21 -10.24 -9.42 -16.05
C ASP A 21 -9.09 -9.01 -15.13
N ILE A 22 -9.42 -8.55 -13.93
CA ILE A 22 -8.43 -8.14 -12.94
C ILE A 22 -8.85 -8.56 -11.54
N ASP A 23 -7.89 -9.12 -10.81
CA ASP A 23 -8.00 -9.50 -9.42
C ASP A 23 -7.11 -8.57 -8.58
N LEU A 24 -7.77 -7.64 -7.89
CA LEU A 24 -7.15 -6.67 -7.00
C LEU A 24 -7.25 -7.10 -5.53
N SER A 25 -7.28 -8.40 -5.25
CA SER A 25 -7.24 -8.90 -3.88
C SER A 25 -5.99 -8.42 -3.14
N PHE A 26 -6.14 -8.11 -1.86
CA PHE A 26 -5.08 -7.42 -1.10
C PHE A 26 -3.75 -8.16 -1.14
N ASN A 27 -3.75 -9.49 -1.02
CA ASN A 27 -2.53 -10.30 -1.04
C ASN A 27 -1.79 -10.18 -2.38
N LYS A 28 -2.50 -10.17 -3.52
CA LYS A 28 -1.86 -9.97 -4.83
C LYS A 28 -1.28 -8.57 -4.97
N VAL A 29 -1.96 -7.56 -4.42
CA VAL A 29 -1.43 -6.20 -4.43
C VAL A 29 -0.19 -6.06 -3.54
N LEU A 30 -0.12 -6.79 -2.42
CA LEU A 30 1.10 -6.88 -1.61
C LEU A 30 2.25 -7.53 -2.41
N ASP A 31 1.98 -8.66 -3.08
CA ASP A 31 2.96 -9.32 -3.97
C ASP A 31 3.45 -8.36 -5.07
N VAL A 32 2.58 -7.50 -5.61
CA VAL A 32 2.99 -6.47 -6.58
C VAL A 32 4.00 -5.50 -5.98
N PHE A 33 3.82 -5.05 -4.74
CA PHE A 33 4.80 -4.16 -4.09
C PHE A 33 6.13 -4.86 -3.83
N GLU A 34 6.11 -6.15 -3.52
CA GLU A 34 7.32 -6.97 -3.39
C GLU A 34 8.06 -7.08 -4.74
N ILE A 35 7.34 -7.40 -5.81
CA ILE A 35 7.91 -7.48 -7.18
C ILE A 35 8.54 -6.14 -7.59
N LEU A 36 7.93 -5.01 -7.24
CA LEU A 36 8.45 -3.68 -7.59
C LEU A 36 9.74 -3.29 -6.86
N LYS A 37 9.99 -3.90 -5.68
CA LYS A 37 11.20 -3.72 -4.88
C LYS A 37 12.34 -4.64 -5.33
N GLU A 38 12.06 -5.65 -6.15
CA GLU A 38 13.05 -6.62 -6.61
C GLU A 38 14.04 -5.96 -7.59
N ASP A 39 15.31 -5.84 -7.18
CA ASP A 39 16.36 -5.19 -7.96
C ASP A 39 16.99 -6.12 -9.02
N GLU A 40 16.81 -7.44 -8.90
CA GLU A 40 17.34 -8.41 -9.86
C GLU A 40 16.53 -8.49 -11.17
N MET A 41 15.31 -7.94 -11.19
CA MET A 41 14.43 -7.95 -12.36
C MET A 41 14.48 -6.64 -13.14
N THR A 42 14.43 -6.72 -14.47
CA THR A 42 14.21 -5.55 -15.30
C THR A 42 12.79 -5.01 -15.14
N ARG A 43 12.59 -3.71 -15.42
CA ARG A 43 11.26 -3.08 -15.40
C ARG A 43 10.24 -3.78 -16.31
N LEU A 44 10.70 -4.37 -17.42
CA LEU A 44 9.83 -5.11 -18.33
C LEU A 44 9.41 -6.45 -17.72
N GLU A 45 10.35 -7.19 -17.14
CA GLU A 45 10.05 -8.47 -16.47
C GLU A 45 9.12 -8.26 -15.27
N GLN A 46 9.35 -7.21 -14.47
CA GLN A 46 8.43 -6.82 -13.38
C GLN A 46 7.03 -6.55 -13.93
N ALA A 47 6.90 -5.75 -15.00
CA ALA A 47 5.61 -5.44 -15.61
C ALA A 47 4.90 -6.69 -16.15
N GLN A 48 5.63 -7.60 -16.80
CA GLN A 48 5.08 -8.87 -17.29
C GLN A 48 4.54 -9.73 -16.14
N LEU A 49 5.33 -9.88 -15.07
CA LEU A 49 4.94 -10.66 -13.91
C LEU A 49 3.72 -10.07 -13.19
N ILE A 50 3.69 -8.74 -13.01
CA ILE A 50 2.58 -8.04 -12.36
C ILE A 50 1.29 -8.17 -13.18
N VAL A 51 1.37 -7.96 -14.50
CA VAL A 51 0.21 -8.10 -15.39
C VAL A 51 -0.32 -9.53 -15.34
N HIS A 52 0.56 -10.52 -15.40
CA HIS A 52 0.18 -11.92 -15.27
C HIS A 52 -0.48 -12.24 -13.91
N LEU A 53 0.11 -11.77 -12.81
CA LEU A 53 -0.40 -11.99 -11.46
C LEU A 53 -1.82 -11.45 -11.26
N LEU A 54 -2.07 -10.22 -11.75
CA LEU A 54 -3.33 -9.52 -11.53
C LEU A 54 -4.41 -9.90 -12.55
N THR A 55 -4.04 -10.25 -13.79
CA THR A 55 -5.02 -10.51 -14.88
C THR A 55 -5.14 -11.99 -15.26
N GLY A 56 -4.19 -12.83 -14.82
CA GLY A 56 -4.06 -14.21 -15.27
C GLY A 56 -3.63 -14.36 -16.74
N GLN A 57 -3.37 -13.26 -17.46
CA GLN A 57 -3.02 -13.29 -18.88
C GLN A 57 -1.51 -13.46 -19.09
N GLU A 58 -1.13 -14.26 -20.08
CA GLU A 58 0.22 -14.29 -20.63
C GLU A 58 0.26 -13.42 -21.89
N LEU A 59 0.83 -12.21 -21.77
CA LEU A 59 0.95 -11.28 -22.89
C LEU A 59 2.35 -11.35 -23.50
N TYR A 60 2.43 -11.55 -24.82
CA TYR A 60 3.69 -11.63 -25.56
C TYR A 60 4.08 -10.32 -26.24
N ASP A 61 3.11 -9.43 -26.52
CA ASP A 61 3.39 -8.11 -27.07
C ASP A 61 3.86 -7.16 -25.96
N ILE A 62 5.10 -6.68 -26.09
CA ILE A 62 5.73 -5.73 -25.16
C ILE A 62 4.86 -4.48 -25.01
N LYS A 63 4.27 -4.00 -26.10
CA LYS A 63 3.45 -2.79 -26.06
C LYS A 63 2.20 -3.02 -25.20
N GLU A 64 1.55 -4.16 -25.37
CA GLU A 64 0.36 -4.54 -24.63
C GLU A 64 0.63 -4.70 -23.13
N VAL A 65 1.75 -5.35 -22.77
CA VAL A 65 2.21 -5.45 -21.37
C VAL A 65 2.40 -4.07 -20.75
N VAL A 66 3.12 -3.18 -21.44
CA VAL A 66 3.42 -1.84 -20.94
C VAL A 66 2.15 -1.02 -20.78
N ASP A 67 1.24 -1.06 -21.76
CA ASP A 67 -0.04 -0.36 -21.70
C ASP A 67 -0.90 -0.87 -20.52
N CYS A 68 -0.99 -2.19 -20.33
CA CYS A 68 -1.69 -2.79 -19.20
C CYS A 68 -1.08 -2.38 -17.86
N TRP A 69 0.25 -2.47 -17.73
CA TRP A 69 0.94 -2.12 -16.50
C TRP A 69 0.74 -0.64 -16.14
N ILE A 70 0.91 0.27 -17.10
CA ILE A 70 0.70 1.71 -16.89
C ILE A 70 -0.74 1.96 -16.42
N TYR A 71 -1.72 1.35 -17.09
CA TYR A 71 -3.13 1.51 -16.73
C TYR A 71 -3.42 1.02 -15.31
N ILE A 72 -2.97 -0.19 -14.96
CA ILE A 72 -3.17 -0.77 -13.62
C ILE A 72 -2.56 0.12 -12.54
N LYS A 73 -1.31 0.54 -12.76
CA LYS A 73 -0.57 1.38 -11.82
C LYS A 73 -1.28 2.71 -11.56
N GLU A 74 -1.74 3.37 -12.62
CA GLU A 74 -2.36 4.71 -12.54
C GLU A 74 -3.80 4.67 -12.02
N HIS A 75 -4.58 3.65 -12.39
CA HIS A 75 -6.01 3.61 -12.08
C HIS A 75 -6.36 2.82 -10.81
N PHE A 76 -5.59 1.79 -10.45
CA PHE A 76 -5.96 0.86 -9.38
C PHE A 76 -5.04 0.91 -8.17
N LEU A 77 -3.73 1.01 -8.40
CA LEU A 77 -2.77 1.00 -7.30
C LEU A 77 -2.54 2.39 -6.71
N GLY A 78 -2.90 3.46 -7.43
CA GLY A 78 -2.69 4.83 -6.96
C GLY A 78 -1.22 5.17 -6.75
N ILE A 79 -0.32 4.46 -7.44
CA ILE A 79 1.12 4.75 -7.47
C ILE A 79 1.28 5.96 -8.41
N GLU A 80 0.96 7.14 -7.89
CA GLU A 80 1.11 8.38 -8.62
C GLU A 80 2.59 8.67 -8.90
N LYS A 81 2.88 9.34 -10.02
CA LYS A 81 4.12 10.10 -10.14
C LYS A 81 4.11 11.11 -8.98
N GLU A 82 5.19 11.17 -8.20
CA GLU A 82 5.41 12.30 -7.29
C GLU A 82 5.33 13.61 -8.09
N THR A 83 4.14 14.21 -8.17
CA THR A 83 3.96 15.53 -8.73
C THR A 83 3.98 16.47 -7.54
N VAL A 84 5.16 17.04 -7.28
CA VAL A 84 5.27 18.17 -6.37
C VAL A 84 4.48 19.31 -7.02
N GLN A 85 3.28 19.58 -6.52
CA GLN A 85 2.52 20.75 -6.94
C GLN A 85 3.16 21.97 -6.30
N TYR A 86 3.58 22.93 -7.11
CA TYR A 86 4.15 24.18 -6.64
C TYR A 86 3.08 25.27 -6.56
N ASP A 87 3.10 26.09 -5.53
CA ASP A 87 2.27 27.30 -5.44
C ASP A 87 2.73 28.36 -6.47
N LEU A 88 2.00 29.47 -6.55
CA LEU A 88 2.34 30.59 -7.47
C LEU A 88 3.71 31.22 -7.19
N LEU A 89 4.33 30.92 -6.05
CA LEU A 89 5.65 31.39 -5.63
C LEU A 89 6.74 30.31 -5.80
N GLY A 90 6.40 29.13 -6.32
CA GLY A 90 7.33 28.03 -6.53
C GLY A 90 7.63 27.19 -5.28
N ASN A 91 6.82 27.30 -4.22
CA ASN A 91 6.95 26.43 -3.04
C ASN A 91 6.14 25.14 -3.20
N PRO A 92 6.65 23.99 -2.76
CA PRO A 92 5.87 22.76 -2.76
C PRO A 92 4.63 22.93 -1.86
N MET A 93 3.44 22.69 -2.42
CA MET A 93 2.19 22.69 -1.66
C MET A 93 2.18 21.54 -0.65
N PRO A 94 1.68 21.78 0.58
CA PRO A 94 1.49 20.72 1.55
C PRO A 94 0.40 19.75 1.08
N LYS A 95 0.75 18.47 0.96
CA LYS A 95 -0.18 17.40 0.60
C LYS A 95 -1.23 17.19 1.70
N ALA A 96 -2.42 16.70 1.33
CA ALA A 96 -3.45 16.30 2.29
C ALA A 96 -2.91 15.16 3.17
N LYS A 97 -2.73 15.43 4.46
CA LYS A 97 -1.94 14.63 5.41
C LYS A 97 -2.56 13.31 5.88
N GLY A 98 -3.75 12.93 5.44
CA GLY A 98 -4.50 11.83 6.05
C GLY A 98 -4.00 10.44 5.65
N GLU A 99 -4.13 10.12 4.36
CA GLU A 99 -3.91 8.75 3.85
C GLU A 99 -2.42 8.51 3.53
N GLU A 100 -1.74 9.48 2.92
CA GLU A 100 -0.31 9.35 2.55
C GLU A 100 0.65 9.35 3.75
N GLU A 101 0.32 9.99 4.88
CA GLU A 101 1.19 9.98 6.07
C GLU A 101 1.09 8.65 6.82
N GLN A 102 -0.09 8.01 6.84
CA GLN A 102 -0.28 6.72 7.49
C GLN A 102 0.39 5.58 6.70
N GLU A 103 0.34 5.61 5.36
CA GLU A 103 1.07 4.66 4.49
C GLU A 103 2.60 4.71 4.72
N LYS A 104 3.17 5.84 5.14
CA LYS A 104 4.60 5.94 5.50
C LYS A 104 4.93 5.36 6.88
N LEU A 105 3.93 5.13 7.72
CA LEU A 105 4.09 4.65 9.09
C LEU A 105 3.82 3.16 9.22
N ILE A 106 3.43 2.49 8.14
CA ILE A 106 3.14 1.05 8.09
C ILE A 106 4.11 0.41 7.10
N ASP A 107 4.75 -0.67 7.52
CA ASP A 107 5.51 -1.55 6.64
C ASP A 107 4.79 -2.90 6.62
N PHE A 108 4.21 -3.25 5.46
CA PHE A 108 3.37 -4.45 5.35
C PHE A 108 4.11 -5.76 5.64
N GLU A 109 5.44 -5.78 5.52
CA GLU A 109 6.26 -6.95 5.81
C GLU A 109 6.61 -7.01 7.30
N GLN A 110 7.18 -5.92 7.84
CA GLN A 110 7.57 -5.85 9.26
C GLN A 110 6.36 -5.87 10.20
N ASP A 111 5.21 -5.32 9.76
CA ASP A 111 4.00 -5.22 10.58
C ASP A 111 2.97 -6.31 10.31
N ALA A 112 3.28 -7.31 9.48
CA ALA A 112 2.34 -8.35 9.07
C ALA A 112 1.58 -8.98 10.25
N GLU A 113 2.28 -9.33 11.33
CA GLU A 113 1.69 -9.92 12.54
C GLU A 113 0.76 -8.95 13.29
N TYR A 114 1.11 -7.66 13.34
CA TYR A 114 0.33 -6.63 14.02
C TYR A 114 -0.92 -6.27 13.21
N ILE A 115 -0.81 -6.18 11.89
CA ILE A 115 -1.94 -6.01 10.98
C ILE A 115 -2.89 -7.19 11.13
N TYR A 116 -2.39 -8.43 11.05
CA TYR A 116 -3.19 -9.63 11.24
C TYR A 116 -3.93 -9.64 12.58
N ALA A 117 -3.23 -9.42 13.69
CA ALA A 117 -3.84 -9.40 15.02
C ALA A 117 -4.90 -8.30 15.15
N SER A 118 -4.65 -7.13 14.56
CA SER A 118 -5.56 -5.98 14.62
C SER A 118 -6.83 -6.21 13.79
N PHE A 119 -6.72 -6.79 12.60
CA PHE A 119 -7.88 -7.16 11.77
C PHE A 119 -8.75 -8.22 12.46
N LEU A 120 -8.11 -9.24 13.06
CA LEU A 120 -8.82 -10.28 13.79
C LEU A 120 -9.53 -9.72 15.02
N GLN A 121 -8.87 -8.83 15.78
CA GLN A 121 -9.45 -8.16 16.95
C GLN A 121 -10.61 -7.22 16.58
N ALA A 122 -10.40 -6.34 15.60
CA ALA A 122 -11.33 -5.25 15.29
C ALA A 122 -12.56 -5.74 14.51
N TYR A 123 -12.37 -6.67 13.57
CA TYR A 123 -13.40 -7.06 12.61
C TYR A 123 -13.72 -8.55 12.60
N GLY A 124 -12.95 -9.37 13.33
CA GLY A 124 -13.07 -10.83 13.25
C GLY A 124 -12.60 -11.42 11.92
N ILE A 125 -11.86 -10.63 11.12
CA ILE A 125 -11.36 -11.03 9.80
C ILE A 125 -10.03 -11.74 9.97
N ASN A 126 -9.97 -13.02 9.57
CA ASN A 126 -8.72 -13.74 9.45
C ASN A 126 -8.16 -13.52 8.04
N LEU A 127 -7.18 -12.60 7.91
CA LEU A 127 -6.57 -12.23 6.63
C LEU A 127 -5.98 -13.42 5.86
N LEU A 128 -5.47 -14.44 6.57
CA LEU A 128 -4.92 -15.64 5.94
C LEU A 128 -6.00 -16.55 5.34
N LYS A 129 -7.26 -16.41 5.75
CA LYS A 129 -8.39 -17.17 5.21
C LYS A 129 -9.12 -16.48 4.07
N VAL A 130 -9.05 -15.14 4.00
CA VAL A 130 -9.76 -14.33 2.99
C VAL A 130 -8.84 -13.85 1.86
N GLN A 131 -7.70 -14.52 1.67
CA GLN A 131 -6.83 -14.28 0.53
C GLN A 131 -7.59 -14.56 -0.77
N ASN A 132 -7.43 -13.68 -1.76
CA ASN A 132 -8.16 -13.70 -3.03
C ASN A 132 -9.67 -13.40 -2.93
N GLU A 133 -10.17 -12.95 -1.77
CA GLU A 133 -11.57 -12.55 -1.58
C GLU A 133 -11.70 -11.07 -1.18
N LEU A 134 -10.83 -10.61 -0.28
CA LEU A 134 -10.83 -9.23 0.20
C LEU A 134 -10.08 -8.32 -0.77
N THR A 135 -10.78 -7.36 -1.39
CA THR A 135 -10.17 -6.43 -2.34
C THR A 135 -9.21 -5.45 -1.66
N TRP A 136 -8.25 -4.90 -2.41
CA TRP A 136 -7.31 -3.90 -1.94
C TRP A 136 -8.00 -2.65 -1.38
N THR A 137 -9.09 -2.21 -2.02
CA THR A 137 -9.86 -1.06 -1.55
C THR A 137 -10.51 -1.34 -0.19
N GLU A 138 -11.09 -2.52 0.00
CA GLU A 138 -11.67 -2.93 1.28
C GLU A 138 -10.60 -3.08 2.36
N PHE A 139 -9.48 -3.73 2.03
CA PHE A 139 -8.35 -3.88 2.94
C PHE A 139 -7.82 -2.52 3.42
N LYS A 140 -7.60 -1.56 2.52
CA LYS A 140 -7.17 -0.21 2.90
C LYS A 140 -8.21 0.52 3.73
N ALA A 141 -9.49 0.41 3.40
CA ALA A 141 -10.56 1.04 4.16
C ALA A 141 -10.60 0.51 5.61
N LEU A 142 -10.43 -0.81 5.80
CA LEU A 142 -10.36 -1.44 7.12
C LEU A 142 -9.08 -1.07 7.87
N LEU A 143 -7.93 -1.06 7.20
CA LEU A 143 -6.65 -0.69 7.81
C LEU A 143 -6.66 0.75 8.34
N ASN A 144 -7.18 1.69 7.55
CA ASN A 144 -7.25 3.11 7.92
C ASN A 144 -8.28 3.40 9.01
N ALA A 145 -9.27 2.51 9.19
CA ALA A 145 -10.34 2.63 10.18
C ALA A 145 -10.11 1.75 11.43
N LEU A 146 -8.87 1.30 11.66
CA LEU A 146 -8.54 0.49 12.83
C LEU A 146 -8.83 1.25 14.13
N PRO A 147 -9.49 0.63 15.12
CA PRO A 147 -9.70 1.25 16.43
C PRO A 147 -8.39 1.52 17.18
N ASP A 148 -8.34 2.60 17.97
CA ASP A 148 -7.20 3.03 18.81
C ASP A 148 -6.67 1.95 19.77
N ASN A 149 -7.53 1.01 20.17
CA ASN A 149 -7.14 -0.06 21.08
C ASN A 149 -6.48 -1.26 20.37
N THR A 150 -6.25 -1.20 19.06
CA THR A 150 -5.54 -2.25 18.31
C THR A 150 -4.03 -2.04 18.37
N ILE A 151 -3.27 -3.14 18.31
CA ILE A 151 -1.81 -3.07 18.38
C ILE A 151 -1.21 -2.30 17.20
N MET A 152 -1.77 -2.45 16.00
CA MET A 152 -1.29 -1.73 14.83
C MET A 152 -1.53 -0.22 14.97
N GLN A 153 -2.72 0.20 15.42
CA GLN A 153 -3.00 1.62 15.64
C GLN A 153 -2.09 2.23 16.72
N GLN A 154 -1.80 1.49 17.80
CA GLN A 154 -0.82 1.90 18.80
C GLN A 154 0.59 2.05 18.23
N ILE A 155 1.01 1.16 17.33
CA ILE A 155 2.32 1.26 16.67
C ILE A 155 2.37 2.50 15.78
N ILE A 156 1.31 2.78 15.02
CA ILE A 156 1.19 3.99 14.20
C ILE A 156 1.31 5.24 15.08
N GLU A 157 0.59 5.29 16.19
CA GLU A 157 0.68 6.39 17.15
C GLU A 157 2.09 6.56 17.73
N ILE A 158 2.74 5.45 18.09
CA ILE A 158 4.12 5.47 18.59
C ILE A 158 5.07 6.03 17.52
N ARG A 159 4.95 5.59 16.27
CA ARG A 159 5.80 6.06 15.16
C ARG A 159 5.51 7.52 14.80
N ALA A 160 4.25 7.95 14.85
CA ALA A 160 3.83 9.33 14.60
C ALA A 160 4.16 10.30 15.74
N TRP A 161 4.40 9.80 16.95
CA TRP A 161 4.60 10.63 18.13
C TRP A 161 5.80 11.56 18.00
N LYS A 162 5.60 12.83 18.36
CA LYS A 162 6.61 13.88 18.46
C LYS A 162 6.73 14.38 19.90
N PRO A 163 7.92 14.83 20.35
CA PRO A 163 8.14 15.32 21.71
C PRO A 163 7.24 16.48 22.17
N GLU A 164 6.63 17.20 21.22
CA GLU A 164 5.72 18.31 21.45
C GLU A 164 4.36 17.86 21.98
N TYR A 165 3.95 16.61 21.75
CA TYR A 165 2.68 16.05 22.24
C TYR A 165 2.71 15.69 23.74
N GLY A 166 3.83 15.91 24.43
CA GLY A 166 3.97 15.63 25.86
C GLY A 166 4.13 14.15 26.21
N GLY A 167 4.13 13.84 27.51
CA GLY A 167 4.34 12.48 28.04
C GLY A 167 5.79 12.16 28.40
N ASP A 168 6.03 10.93 28.84
CA ASP A 168 7.37 10.45 29.21
C ASP A 168 8.22 10.22 27.95
N LYS A 169 9.05 11.22 27.63
CA LYS A 169 9.94 11.22 26.46
C LYS A 169 10.87 10.00 26.43
N ASN A 170 11.34 9.54 27.59
CA ASN A 170 12.26 8.40 27.65
C ASN A 170 11.52 7.09 27.32
N LYS A 171 10.31 6.92 27.85
CA LYS A 171 9.45 5.80 27.51
C LYS A 171 9.09 5.78 26.02
N MET A 172 8.67 6.93 25.48
CA MET A 172 8.27 7.02 24.06
C MET A 172 9.43 6.75 23.11
N ARG A 173 10.64 7.28 23.39
CA ARG A 173 11.83 6.96 22.59
C ARG A 173 12.18 5.48 22.58
N LYS A 174 12.03 4.79 23.72
CA LYS A 174 12.25 3.33 23.78
C LYS A 174 11.23 2.57 22.95
N LEU A 175 9.97 2.99 22.96
CA LEU A 175 8.91 2.37 22.14
C LEU A 175 9.14 2.63 20.65
N GLN A 176 9.53 3.85 20.28
CA GLN A 176 9.90 4.18 18.90
C GLN A 176 11.10 3.37 18.42
N ALA A 177 12.13 3.18 19.25
CA ALA A 177 13.26 2.32 18.92
C ALA A 177 12.86 0.83 18.80
N LYS A 178 11.86 0.38 19.56
CA LYS A 178 11.35 -0.99 19.49
C LYS A 178 10.57 -1.25 18.20
N TYR A 179 9.76 -0.29 17.77
CA TYR A 179 8.87 -0.43 16.61
C TYR A 179 9.34 0.37 15.39
N SER A 180 10.59 0.82 15.36
CA SER A 180 11.12 1.56 14.22
C SER A 180 11.15 0.64 13.00
N LEU A 181 10.74 1.17 11.86
CA LEU A 181 10.99 0.52 10.58
C LEU A 181 12.50 0.53 10.35
N GLY A 182 13.10 -0.65 10.25
CA GLY A 182 14.52 -0.76 9.94
C GLY A 182 14.82 -0.05 8.62
N LYS A 183 15.81 0.84 8.58
CA LYS A 183 16.51 1.12 7.33
C LYS A 183 17.45 -0.05 7.08
N GLU A 184 17.17 -0.88 6.09
CA GLU A 184 18.28 -1.63 5.49
C GLU A 184 19.25 -0.62 4.86
N GLY A 185 20.48 -0.59 5.35
CA GLY A 185 21.62 0.03 4.64
C GLY A 185 21.90 1.53 4.87
N GLU A 186 22.21 1.94 6.09
CA GLU A 186 23.15 3.07 6.33
C GLU A 186 24.04 2.74 7.54
N ASP A 187 24.81 1.66 7.43
CA ASP A 187 26.09 1.58 8.14
C ASP A 187 27.02 2.60 7.46
N ASN A 188 27.07 3.80 8.05
CA ASN A 188 28.10 4.78 7.74
C ASN A 188 29.44 4.27 8.30
N ASP A 189 30.27 3.72 7.43
CA ASP A 189 31.74 3.66 7.60
C ASP A 189 32.39 4.80 6.82
#